data_AF-A0A7V0SEP7-F1
#
_entry.id   AF-A0A7V0SEP7-F1
#
_cell.length_a   1.000
_cell.length_b   1.000
_cell.length_c   1.000
_cell.angle_alpha   90.00
_cell.angle_beta   90.00
_cell.angle_gamma   90.00
#
_symmetry.space_group_name_H-M   'P 1'
#
loop_
_entity.id
_entity.type
_entity.pdbx_description
1 polymer ?
#
loop_
_entity_poly.entity_id
_entity_poly.type
_entity_poly.pdbx_seq_one_letter_code
_entity_poly.pdbx_strand_id
1 'polypeptide(L)' 'QKFGAAIVSEDPWGVRRLSYMIDGEKEGNYLFYTTEAPPEAIKKISGEFRLNQDILRFLFVKLKKQKSA' A
#
# COMPACT_ATOMS: atom_id res chain seq x y z
N GLN A 1 14.04 6.53 -3.92
CA GLN A 1 13.60 5.22 -4.44
C GLN A 1 14.39 4.10 -3.76
N LYS A 2 13.91 3.60 -2.62
CA LYS A 2 14.54 2.48 -1.91
C LYS A 2 14.06 1.17 -2.58
N PHE A 3 14.94 0.17 -2.72
CA PHE A 3 14.65 -1.13 -3.34
C PHE A 3 14.27 -1.15 -4.84
N GLY A 4 14.52 -0.07 -5.59
CA GLY A 4 14.25 -0.04 -7.04
C GLY A 4 12.76 0.02 -7.40
N ALA A 5 11.90 0.45 -6.47
CA ALA A 5 10.51 0.77 -6.75
C ALA A 5 10.38 2.22 -7.24
N ALA A 6 9.73 2.40 -8.38
CA ALA A 6 9.36 3.71 -8.94
C ALA A 6 7.86 3.96 -8.67
N ILE A 7 7.55 5.15 -8.17
CA ILE A 7 6.17 5.59 -7.98
C ILE A 7 5.72 6.25 -9.29
N VAL A 8 4.62 5.74 -9.85
CA VAL A 8 4.03 6.21 -11.11
C VAL A 8 2.91 7.22 -10.83
N SER A 9 2.10 6.97 -9.81
CA SER A 9 1.02 7.86 -9.38
C SER A 9 0.85 7.81 -7.86
N GLU A 10 0.48 8.95 -7.29
CA GLU A 10 0.12 9.11 -5.88
C GLU A 10 -1.29 9.66 -5.78
N ASP A 11 -2.18 8.93 -5.12
CA ASP A 11 -3.58 9.30 -4.94
C ASP A 11 -3.92 9.22 -3.43
N PRO A 12 -3.62 10.26 -2.64
CA PRO A 12 -3.92 10.25 -1.21
C PRO A 12 -5.43 10.33 -1.00
N TRP A 13 -5.97 9.38 -0.22
CA TRP A 13 -7.41 9.31 0.07
C TRP A 13 -7.79 9.94 1.41
N GLY A 14 -6.78 10.30 2.21
CA GLY A 14 -6.94 10.96 3.49
C GLY A 14 -7.49 10.05 4.59
N VAL A 15 -7.87 10.67 5.70
CA VAL A 15 -8.47 9.99 6.85
C VAL A 15 -9.87 9.52 6.50
N ARG A 16 -10.13 8.23 6.70
CA ARG A 16 -11.44 7.61 6.52
C ARG A 16 -11.75 6.69 7.68
N ARG A 17 -13.04 6.60 8.02
CA ARG A 17 -13.53 5.66 9.04
C ARG A 17 -13.40 4.22 8.54
N LEU A 18 -12.81 3.36 9.37
CA LEU A 18 -12.67 1.94 9.09
C LEU A 18 -14.03 1.24 9.26
N SER A 19 -14.26 0.20 8.46
CA SER A 19 -15.49 -0.62 8.58
C SER A 19 -15.59 -1.35 9.92
N TYR A 20 -14.45 -1.63 10.55
CA TYR A 20 -14.32 -2.22 11.88
C TYR A 20 -13.01 -1.75 12.51
N MET A 21 -12.92 -1.87 13.84
CA MET A 21 -11.75 -1.46 14.59
C MET A 21 -10.55 -2.37 14.29
N ILE A 22 -9.39 -1.78 14.05
CA ILE A 22 -8.12 -2.50 13.85
C ILE A 22 -7.14 -1.96 14.89
N ASP A 23 -6.58 -2.83 15.72
CA ASP A 23 -5.61 -2.48 16.77
C ASP A 23 -6.04 -1.30 17.66
N GLY A 24 -7.34 -1.17 17.92
CA GLY A 24 -7.92 -0.09 18.72
C GLY A 24 -8.38 1.14 17.93
N GLU A 25 -7.93 1.29 16.69
CA GLU A 25 -8.23 2.45 15.84
C GLU A 25 -9.54 2.29 15.06
N LYS A 26 -10.31 3.39 14.98
CA LYS A 26 -11.60 3.46 14.26
C LYS A 26 -11.50 4.22 12.94
N GLU A 27 -10.43 4.96 12.73
CA GLU A 27 -10.15 5.75 11.54
C GLU A 27 -8.71 5.49 11.08
N GLY A 28 -8.44 5.66 9.79
CA GLY A 28 -7.11 5.47 9.24
C GLY A 28 -6.88 6.37 8.03
N ASN A 29 -5.64 6.81 7.86
CA ASN A 29 -5.23 7.56 6.68
C ASN A 29 -4.89 6.61 5.53
N TYR A 30 -5.63 6.68 4.43
CA TYR A 30 -5.43 5.84 3.26
C TYR A 30 -4.49 6.50 2.26
N LEU A 31 -3.39 5.80 1.97
CA LEU A 31 -2.43 6.16 0.94
C LEU A 31 -2.54 5.16 -0.22
N PHE A 32 -2.87 5.66 -1.41
CA PHE A 32 -2.94 4.84 -2.62
C PHE A 32 -1.81 5.23 -3.55
N TYR A 33 -1.02 4.24 -3.97
CA TYR A 33 0.12 4.43 -4.84
C TYR A 33 0.07 3.44 -5.99
N THR A 34 0.26 3.94 -7.21
CA THR A 34 0.57 3.10 -8.37
C THR A 34 2.09 3.06 -8.48
N THR A 35 2.67 1.86 -8.38
CA THR A 35 4.13 1.69 -8.39
C THR A 35 4.55 0.61 -9.37
N GLU A 36 5.71 0.83 -9.98
CA GLU A 36 6.44 -0.18 -10.74
C GLU A 36 7.59 -0.67 -9.86
N ALA A 37 7.57 -1.95 -9.51
CA ALA A 37 8.58 -2.55 -8.65
C ALA A 37 8.83 -4.01 -9.03
N PRO A 38 10.06 -4.51 -8.92
CA PRO A 38 10.35 -5.92 -9.10
C PRO A 38 9.77 -6.75 -7.93
N PRO A 39 9.43 -8.03 -8.14
CA PRO A 39 8.84 -8.89 -7.11
C PRO A 39 9.66 -8.98 -5.82
N GLU A 40 10.99 -8.95 -5.92
CA GLU A 40 11.92 -9.01 -4.80
C GLU A 40 11.81 -7.76 -3.91
N ALA A 41 11.56 -6.60 -4.53
CA ALA A 41 11.35 -5.35 -3.80
C ALA A 41 10.05 -5.40 -2.99
N ILE A 42 8.95 -5.90 -3.57
CA ILE A 42 7.66 -6.04 -2.87
C ILE A 42 7.79 -6.92 -1.63
N LYS A 43 8.56 -8.01 -1.70
CA LYS A 43 8.80 -8.89 -0.54
C LYS A 43 9.55 -8.17 0.58
N LYS A 44 10.58 -7.38 0.25
CA LYS A 44 11.34 -6.59 1.23
C LYS A 44 10.48 -5.49 1.87
N ILE A 45 9.74 -4.74 1.04
CA ILE A 45 8.83 -3.68 1.50
C ILE A 45 7.75 -4.26 2.41
N SER A 46 7.15 -5.38 2.05
CA SER A 46 6.16 -6.07 2.90
C SER A 46 6.75 -6.49 4.26
N GLY A 47 8.04 -6.81 4.32
CA GLY A 47 8.75 -7.09 5.56
C GLY A 47 8.90 -5.84 6.43
N GLU A 48 9.40 -4.74 5.85
CA GLU A 48 9.55 -3.46 6.56
C GLU A 48 8.19 -2.93 7.04
N PHE A 49 7.13 -3.03 6.22
CA PHE A 49 5.79 -2.54 6.58
C PHE A 49 5.15 -3.33 7.71
N ARG A 50 5.44 -4.63 7.84
CA ARG A 50 4.97 -5.43 9.00
C ARG A 50 5.65 -5.06 10.30
N LEU A 51 6.90 -4.60 10.23
CA LEU A 51 7.65 -4.20 11.43
C LEU A 51 7.24 -2.80 11.89
N ASN A 52 6.72 -1.98 10.98
CA ASN A 52 6.28 -0.64 11.30
C ASN A 52 4.89 -0.66 11.98
N GLN A 53 4.85 -0.25 13.24
CA GLN A 53 3.63 -0.19 14.05
C GLN A 53 2.67 0.93 13.61
N ASP A 54 3.15 1.93 12.87
CA ASP A 54 2.30 3.03 12.37
C ASP A 54 1.43 2.58 11.18
N ILE A 55 1.69 1.41 10.61
CA ILE A 55 0.96 0.86 9.47
C ILE A 55 -0.03 -0.21 9.96
N LEU A 56 -1.29 0.19 10.12
CA LEU A 56 -2.36 -0.75 10.52
C LEU A 56 -2.60 -1.86 9.49
N ARG A 57 -2.52 -1.52 8.19
CA ARG A 57 -2.74 -2.47 7.10
C ARG A 57 -2.13 -1.98 5.80
N PHE A 58 -1.61 -2.91 5.02
CA PHE A 58 -1.17 -2.68 3.64
C PHE A 58 -1.69 -3.78 2.72
N LEU A 59 -1.88 -3.46 1.46
CA LEU A 59 -2.31 -4.40 0.43
C LEU A 59 -1.58 -4.10 -0.87
N PHE A 60 -0.88 -5.10 -1.41
CA PHE A 60 -0.30 -5.03 -2.74
C PHE A 60 -1.22 -5.76 -3.72
N VAL A 61 -1.66 -5.06 -4.76
CA VAL A 61 -2.48 -5.64 -5.82
C VAL A 61 -1.69 -5.65 -7.12
N LYS A 62 -1.50 -6.84 -7.70
CA LYS A 62 -0.90 -6.95 -9.04
C LYS A 62 -1.93 -6.54 -10.07
N LEU A 63 -1.71 -5.41 -10.72
CA LEU A 63 -2.53 -4.99 -11.84
C LEU A 63 -2.34 -5.97 -13.01
N LYS A 64 -3.43 -6.57 -13.46
CA LYS A 64 -3.47 -7.22 -14.77
C LYS A 64 -3.60 -6.10 -15.80
N LYS A 65 -2.84 -6.15 -16.90
CA LYS A 65 -3.11 -5.27 -18.06
C LYS A 65 -4.59 -5.38 -18.38
N GLN A 66 -5.31 -4.26 -18.31
CA GLN A 66 -6.70 -4.27 -18.76
C GLN A 66 -6.69 -4.67 -20.23
N LYS A 67 -7.33 -5.81 -20.55
CA LYS A 67 -7.87 -5.98 -21.89
C LYS A 67 -9.03 -4.99 -21.94
N SER A 68 -8.80 -3.83 -22.55
CA SER A 68 -9.88 -2.98 -23.03
C SER A 68 -10.81 -3.88 -23.86
N ALA A 69 -12.05 -4.01 -23.40
CA ALA A 69 -13.10 -4.72 -24.12
C ALA A 69 -13.44 -3.98 -25.42
#